data_AF-A0A520EXF6-F1
#
_entry.id   AF-A0A520EXF6-F1
#
_cell.length_a   1.000
_cell.length_b   1.000
_cell.length_c   1.000
_cell.angle_alpha   90.00
_cell.angle_beta   90.00
_cell.angle_gamma   90.00
#
_symmetry.space_group_name_H-M   'P 1'
#
loop_
_entity.id
_entity.type
_entity.pdbx_description
1 polymer ?
#
loop_
_entity_poly.entity_id
_entity_poly.type
_entity_poly.pdbx_seq_one_letter_code
_entity_poly.pdbx_strand_id
1 'polypeptide(L)'
;VTATLWSAGDTTTTLANSSVYLEAVGHTVIAWMWLEQLTAADGKDGDFYDGKRHAARYFYRHELPKVAPQLDLLASLDRTTLDMNPSWF
;
A
#
# COMPACT_ATOMS: atom_id res chain seq x y z
N VAL A 1 6.56 -10.05 3.49
CA VAL A 1 6.14 -9.08 4.51
C VAL A 1 5.23 -9.69 5.56
N THR A 2 4.01 -10.14 5.24
CA THR A 2 3.07 -10.68 6.25
C THR A 2 3.68 -11.83 7.08
N ALA A 3 4.27 -12.84 6.43
CA ALA A 3 4.95 -13.92 7.14
C ALA A 3 6.14 -13.41 8.00
N THR A 4 6.87 -12.41 7.51
CA THR A 4 7.98 -11.75 8.23
C THR A 4 7.48 -11.07 9.51
N LEU A 5 6.39 -10.30 9.42
CA LEU A 5 5.77 -9.64 10.58
C LEU A 5 5.43 -10.65 11.68
N TRP A 6 4.75 -11.75 11.31
CA TRP A 6 4.37 -12.79 12.27
C TRP A 6 5.55 -13.63 12.79
N SER A 7 6.69 -13.64 12.09
CA SER A 7 7.91 -14.33 12.57
C SER A 7 8.54 -13.67 13.80
N ALA A 8 8.18 -12.41 14.11
CA ALA A 8 8.64 -11.71 15.31
C ALA A 8 8.24 -12.41 16.61
N GLY A 9 7.18 -13.24 16.60
CA GLY A 9 6.69 -13.95 17.78
C GLY A 9 6.07 -13.06 18.87
N ASP A 10 6.01 -11.75 18.65
CA ASP A 10 5.40 -10.76 19.53
C ASP A 10 4.33 -9.97 18.77
N THR A 11 3.10 -10.03 19.28
CA THR A 11 1.94 -9.35 18.70
C THR A 11 2.10 -7.83 18.73
N THR A 12 2.75 -7.28 19.76
CA THR A 12 2.94 -5.83 19.90
C THR A 12 3.80 -5.29 18.76
N THR A 13 4.94 -5.94 18.50
CA THR A 13 5.82 -5.64 17.35
C THR A 13 5.11 -5.84 16.02
N THR A 14 4.35 -6.93 15.88
CA THR A 14 3.62 -7.26 14.65
C THR A 14 2.61 -6.17 14.26
N LEU A 15 1.93 -5.57 15.26
CA LEU A 15 0.86 -4.59 15.06
C LEU A 15 1.31 -3.13 15.15
N ALA A 16 2.57 -2.87 15.51
CA ALA A 16 3.14 -1.53 15.70
C ALA A 16 2.88 -0.58 14.53
N ASN A 17 2.93 -1.11 13.30
CA ASN A 17 2.76 -0.37 12.05
C ASN A 17 1.55 -0.88 11.24
N SER A 18 0.51 -1.38 11.92
CA SER A 18 -0.68 -1.99 11.29
C SER A 18 -1.43 -1.04 10.33
N SER A 19 -1.45 0.27 10.62
CA SER A 19 -2.04 1.28 9.71
C SER A 19 -1.28 1.36 8.38
N VAL A 20 0.06 1.34 8.43
CA VAL A 20 0.92 1.33 7.24
C VAL A 20 0.68 0.07 6.41
N TYR A 21 0.52 -1.08 7.08
CA TYR A 21 0.14 -2.33 6.40
C TYR A 21 -1.21 -2.21 5.69
N LEU A 22 -2.22 -1.66 6.37
CA LEU A 22 -3.55 -1.47 5.78
C LEU A 22 -3.52 -0.54 4.57
N GLU A 23 -2.75 0.53 4.63
CA GLU A 23 -2.57 1.47 3.52
C GLU A 23 -1.88 0.80 2.31
N ALA A 24 -0.77 0.10 2.54
CA ALA A 24 -0.03 -0.60 1.49
C ALA A 24 -0.90 -1.65 0.77
N VAL A 25 -1.68 -2.42 1.54
CA VAL A 25 -2.63 -3.38 0.99
C VAL A 25 -3.76 -2.67 0.25
N GLY A 26 -4.30 -1.59 0.80
CA GLY A 26 -5.34 -0.78 0.15
C GLY A 26 -4.89 -0.26 -1.21
N HIS A 27 -3.69 0.32 -1.31
CA HIS A 27 -3.12 0.78 -2.57
C HIS A 27 -2.95 -0.37 -3.57
N THR A 28 -2.53 -1.55 -3.10
CA THR A 28 -2.38 -2.74 -3.94
C THR A 28 -3.72 -3.21 -4.51
N VAL A 29 -4.78 -3.24 -3.70
CA VAL A 29 -6.13 -3.62 -4.14
C VAL A 29 -6.70 -2.61 -5.13
N ILE A 30 -6.55 -1.30 -4.87
CA ILE A 30 -7.02 -0.27 -5.80
C ILE A 30 -6.24 -0.31 -7.13
N ALA A 31 -4.93 -0.62 -7.11
CA ALA A 31 -4.19 -0.86 -8.34
C ALA A 31 -4.79 -2.01 -9.15
N TRP A 32 -5.14 -3.13 -8.50
CA TRP A 32 -5.81 -4.24 -9.17
C TRP A 32 -7.16 -3.81 -9.77
N MET A 33 -8.00 -3.08 -9.03
CA MET A 33 -9.26 -2.55 -9.56
C MET A 33 -9.06 -1.65 -10.79
N TRP A 34 -7.95 -0.89 -10.84
CA TRP A 34 -7.59 -0.12 -12.04
C TRP A 34 -7.22 -1.00 -13.23
N LEU A 35 -6.52 -2.14 -13.03
CA LEU A 35 -6.26 -3.10 -14.11
C LEU A 35 -7.56 -3.69 -14.66
N GLU A 36 -8.53 -4.00 -13.80
CA GLU A 36 -9.84 -4.48 -14.24
C GLU A 36 -10.55 -3.44 -15.09
N GLN A 37 -10.50 -2.16 -14.69
CA GLN A 37 -11.07 -1.07 -15.48
C GLN A 37 -10.33 -0.88 -16.82
N LEU A 38 -9.01 -0.98 -16.85
CA LEU A 38 -8.22 -0.92 -18.08
C LEU A 38 -8.58 -2.06 -19.03
N THR A 39 -8.72 -3.28 -18.50
CA THR A 39 -9.14 -4.47 -19.26
C THR A 39 -10.56 -4.29 -19.82
N ALA A 40 -11.49 -3.78 -19.01
CA ALA A 40 -12.87 -3.54 -19.44
C ALA A 40 -12.99 -2.40 -20.48
N ALA A 41 -12.01 -1.51 -20.53
CA ALA A 41 -11.94 -0.38 -21.45
C ALA A 41 -11.10 -0.68 -22.71
N ASP A 42 -10.59 -1.90 -22.87
CA ASP A 42 -9.84 -2.31 -24.05
C ASP A 42 -10.72 -2.28 -25.30
N GLY A 43 -10.17 -1.77 -26.41
CA GLY A 43 -10.87 -1.60 -27.69
C GLY A 43 -12.07 -0.63 -27.68
N LYS A 44 -12.28 0.15 -26.60
CA LYS A 44 -13.36 1.15 -26.50
C LYS A 44 -12.79 2.56 -26.55
N ASP A 45 -13.45 3.47 -27.25
CA ASP A 45 -12.98 4.85 -27.39
C ASP A 45 -14.00 5.87 -26.84
N GLY A 46 -13.52 7.09 -26.58
CA GLY A 46 -14.33 8.23 -26.12
C GLY A 46 -13.95 8.72 -24.72
N ASP A 47 -14.31 9.96 -24.43
CA ASP A 47 -13.87 10.74 -23.26
C ASP A 47 -13.92 9.97 -21.93
N PHE A 48 -14.96 9.16 -21.72
CA PHE A 48 -15.10 8.34 -20.52
C PHE A 48 -13.98 7.30 -20.39
N TYR A 49 -13.70 6.53 -21.45
CA TYR A 49 -12.69 5.48 -21.42
C TYR A 49 -11.27 6.06 -21.42
N ASP A 50 -11.05 7.18 -22.10
CA ASP A 50 -9.78 7.90 -22.06
C ASP A 50 -9.51 8.47 -20.66
N GLY A 51 -10.54 8.98 -20.00
CA GLY A 51 -10.49 9.36 -18.59
C GLY A 51 -10.11 8.21 -17.67
N LYS A 52 -10.65 7.00 -17.88
CA LYS A 52 -10.26 5.79 -17.13
C LYS A 52 -8.80 5.44 -17.32
N ARG A 53 -8.28 5.50 -18.55
CA ARG A 53 -6.85 5.27 -18.83
C ARG A 53 -5.95 6.29 -18.15
N HIS A 54 -6.35 7.56 -18.18
CA HIS A 54 -5.58 8.63 -17.59
C HIS A 54 -5.53 8.52 -16.06
N ALA A 55 -6.67 8.24 -15.42
CA ALA A 55 -6.75 8.02 -13.99
C ALA A 55 -5.95 6.78 -13.54
N ALA A 56 -6.02 5.67 -14.28
CA ALA A 56 -5.20 4.49 -14.01
C ALA A 56 -3.70 4.81 -14.14
N ARG A 57 -3.29 5.55 -15.18
CA ARG A 57 -1.90 6.00 -15.35
C ARG A 57 -1.44 6.84 -14.17
N TYR A 58 -2.27 7.78 -13.71
CA TYR A 58 -1.98 8.56 -12.50
C TYR A 58 -1.76 7.64 -11.31
N PHE A 59 -2.68 6.72 -11.04
CA PHE A 59 -2.60 5.83 -9.88
C PHE A 59 -1.31 4.99 -9.91
N TYR A 60 -1.00 4.37 -11.04
CA TYR A 60 0.20 3.56 -11.22
C TYR A 60 1.51 4.35 -11.12
N ARG A 61 1.49 5.63 -11.49
CA ARG A 61 2.69 6.49 -11.51
C ARG A 61 2.91 7.25 -10.20
N HIS A 62 1.84 7.58 -9.47
CA HIS A 62 1.89 8.46 -8.30
C HIS A 62 1.50 7.77 -6.99
N GLU A 63 0.52 6.86 -7.01
CA GLU A 63 -0.04 6.26 -5.79
C GLU A 63 0.57 4.89 -5.49
N LEU A 64 0.65 4.01 -6.49
CA LEU A 64 1.20 2.66 -6.31
C LEU A 64 2.67 2.64 -5.86
N PRO A 65 3.57 3.53 -6.32
CA PRO A 65 4.97 3.51 -5.89
C PRO A 65 5.17 3.72 -4.38
N LYS A 66 4.18 4.28 -3.67
CA LYS A 66 4.21 4.46 -2.21
C LYS A 66 4.24 3.13 -1.45
N VAL A 67 3.73 2.05 -2.06
CA VAL A 67 3.65 0.72 -1.43
C VAL A 67 5.04 0.14 -1.13
N ALA A 68 6.02 0.32 -2.03
CA ALA A 68 7.34 -0.30 -1.86
C ALA A 68 8.05 0.12 -0.55
N PRO A 69 8.28 1.42 -0.26
CA PRO A 69 8.92 1.82 0.99
C PRO A 69 8.08 1.48 2.24
N GLN A 70 6.75 1.42 2.13
CA GLN A 70 5.88 0.97 3.22
C GLN A 70 6.10 -0.53 3.53
N LEU A 71 6.21 -1.37 2.50
CA LEU A 71 6.51 -2.79 2.65
C LEU A 71 7.91 -3.02 3.22
N ASP A 72 8.90 -2.20 2.83
CA ASP A 72 10.25 -2.26 3.38
C ASP A 72 10.27 -1.93 4.89
N LEU A 73 9.56 -0.87 5.30
CA LEU A 73 9.40 -0.51 6.73
C LEU A 73 8.72 -1.64 7.53
N LEU A 74 7.71 -2.28 6.95
CA LEU A 74 7.03 -3.40 7.60
C LEU A 74 7.93 -4.63 7.71
N ALA A 75 8.75 -4.89 6.68
CA ALA A 75 9.69 -6.01 6.68
C ALA A 75 10.83 -5.83 7.69
N SER A 76 11.19 -4.59 8.04
CA SER A 76 12.23 -4.31 9.03
C SER A 76 11.78 -4.51 10.49
N LEU A 77 10.50 -4.84 10.73
CA LEU A 77 9.92 -4.97 12.06
C LEU A 77 10.16 -3.72 12.93
N ASP A 78 10.06 -2.54 12.31
CA ASP A 78 10.40 -1.29 12.99
C ASP A 78 9.59 -1.08 14.28
N ARG A 79 10.30 -0.71 15.35
CA ARG A 79 9.74 -0.49 16.69
C ARG A 79 9.81 0.96 17.14
N THR A 80 10.14 1.90 16.26
CA THR A 80 10.37 3.31 16.61
C THR A 80 9.18 3.91 17.38
N THR A 81 7.95 3.55 17.02
CA THR A 81 6.73 4.01 17.71
C THR A 81 6.48 3.31 19.05
N LEU A 82 6.94 2.06 19.21
CA LEU A 82 6.80 1.29 20.45
C LEU A 82 7.85 1.68 21.49
N ASP A 83 9.06 1.97 21.04
CA ASP A 83 10.20 2.28 21.91
C ASP A 83 10.22 3.76 22.34
N MET A 84 9.16 4.51 22.01
CA MET A 84 8.97 5.90 22.38
C MET A 84 8.88 6.07 23.90
N ASN A 85 9.63 7.03 24.46
CA ASN A 85 9.55 7.37 25.88
C ASN A 85 8.66 8.60 26.10
N PRO A 86 7.59 8.50 26.91
CA PRO A 86 6.74 9.64 27.24
C PRO A 86 7.48 10.82 27.88
N SER A 87 8.62 10.62 28.55
CA SER A 87 9.36 11.71 29.21
C SER A 87 10.11 12.64 28.27
N TRP A 88 10.14 12.33 26.97
CA TRP A 88 10.76 13.18 25.95
C TRP A 88 9.81 14.27 25.41
N PHE A 89 8.54 14.28 25.86
CA PHE A 89 7.49 15.25 25.49
C PHE A 89 6.76 15.76 26.74
#